data_AF-A0A7C6EVN9-F1
#
_entry.id   AF-A0A7C6EVN9-F1
#
_cell.length_a   1.000
_cell.length_b   1.000
_cell.length_c   1.000
_cell.angle_alpha   90.00
_cell.angle_beta   90.00
_cell.angle_gamma   90.00
#
_symmetry.space_group_name_H-M   'P 1'
#
loop_
_entity.id
_entity.type
_entity.pdbx_description
1 polymer ?
#
loop_
_entity_poly.entity_id
_entity_poly.type
_entity_poly.pdbx_seq_one_letter_code
_entity_poly.pdbx_strand_id
1 'polypeptide(L)'
;MSDYPFHTYHIKNMLCHCCIQHLKNILEQHHYIIDFVRLGMISIAKPNFNEKELRIVLQENGFDIIKNHEDQIVEQIKQAVVELIHYSNNVDSIVRKSEYLVERLNMTYQQISRIFSKKNSITLERYMLLHKMEFFLEKMCDIC
;
A
#
# COMPACT_ATOMS: atom_id res chain seq x y z
N MET A 1 32.54 -9.76 9.98
CA MET A 1 31.53 -9.11 9.11
C MET A 1 30.24 -9.85 9.34
N SER A 2 29.16 -9.12 9.59
CA SER A 2 27.94 -9.66 10.19
C SER A 2 27.11 -10.41 9.14
N ASP A 3 27.26 -11.73 9.07
CA ASP A 3 26.53 -12.62 8.15
C ASP A 3 25.12 -12.95 8.69
N TYR A 4 24.18 -12.01 8.62
CA TYR A 4 22.76 -12.34 8.80
C TYR A 4 21.99 -12.16 7.50
N PRO A 5 21.10 -13.12 7.15
CA PRO A 5 20.38 -13.09 5.89
C PRO A 5 19.37 -11.95 5.85
N PHE A 6 19.22 -11.35 4.68
CA PHE A 6 18.11 -10.44 4.42
C PHE A 6 16.81 -11.22 4.24
N HIS A 7 15.75 -10.71 4.86
CA HIS A 7 14.40 -11.23 4.76
C HIS A 7 13.53 -10.25 3.98
N THR A 8 12.82 -10.77 2.98
CA THR A 8 11.90 -9.98 2.16
C THR A 8 10.46 -10.18 2.60
N TYR A 9 9.73 -9.09 2.79
CA TYR A 9 8.34 -9.09 3.22
C TYR A 9 7.48 -8.18 2.34
N HIS A 10 6.27 -8.63 2.05
CA HIS A 10 5.23 -7.78 1.45
C HIS A 10 4.46 -7.06 2.55
N ILE A 11 4.27 -5.75 2.38
CA ILE A 11 3.71 -4.87 3.41
C ILE A 11 2.34 -4.35 3.02
N LYS A 12 1.39 -4.52 3.93
CA LYS A 12 0.02 -4.01 3.86
C LYS A 12 -0.02 -2.53 4.26
N ASN A 13 -0.96 -1.77 3.70
CA ASN A 13 -1.19 -0.35 3.98
C ASN A 13 -0.02 0.58 3.58
N MET A 14 0.87 0.13 2.68
CA MET A 14 1.89 0.99 2.08
C MET A 14 1.37 1.57 0.76
N LEU A 15 0.65 2.69 0.84
CA LEU A 15 -0.13 3.24 -0.29
C LEU A 15 0.59 4.34 -1.07
N CYS A 16 1.54 5.04 -0.46
CA CYS A 16 2.23 6.19 -1.04
C CYS A 16 3.74 6.15 -0.81
N HIS A 17 4.46 7.02 -1.52
CA HIS A 17 5.89 7.28 -1.27
C HIS A 17 6.17 7.79 0.15
N CYS A 18 5.21 8.51 0.77
CA CYS A 18 5.30 8.90 2.18
C CYS A 18 5.43 7.69 3.13
N CYS A 19 4.71 6.60 2.87
CA CYS A 19 4.81 5.37 3.66
C CYS A 19 6.21 4.75 3.60
N ILE A 20 6.91 4.87 2.46
CA ILE A 20 8.28 4.36 2.32
C ILE A 20 9.21 5.09 3.28
N GLN A 21 9.17 6.42 3.29
CA GLN A 21 10.03 7.21 4.17
C GLN A 21 9.69 6.98 5.64
N HIS A 22 8.39 6.94 5.97
CA HIS A 22 7.94 6.68 7.33
C HIS A 22 8.41 5.30 7.82
N LEU A 23 8.22 4.25 7.02
CA LEU A 23 8.63 2.90 7.39
C LEU A 23 10.15 2.76 7.48
N LYS A 24 10.91 3.41 6.59
CA LYS A 24 12.37 3.43 6.66
C LYS A 24 12.84 4.00 8.00
N ASN A 25 12.29 5.12 8.42
CA ASN A 25 12.63 5.75 9.71
C ASN A 25 12.32 4.81 10.90
N ILE A 26 11.14 4.16 10.89
CA ILE A 26 10.75 3.20 11.94
C ILE A 26 11.74 2.03 12.00
N LEU A 27 12.06 1.44 10.85
CA LEU A 27 12.97 0.31 10.78
C LEU A 27 14.38 0.67 11.28
N GLU A 28 14.89 1.85 10.90
CA GLU A 28 16.19 2.34 11.38
C GLU A 28 16.20 2.59 12.90
N GLN A 29 15.13 3.18 13.45
CA GLN A 29 14.97 3.39 14.91
C GLN A 29 14.96 2.08 15.70
N HIS A 30 14.44 1.00 15.12
CA HIS A 30 14.44 -0.33 15.71
C HIS A 30 15.67 -1.17 15.35
N HIS A 31 16.72 -0.53 14.82
CA HIS A 31 18.02 -1.12 14.49
C HIS A 31 17.96 -2.23 13.43
N TYR A 32 17.00 -2.15 12.50
CA TYR A 32 17.00 -3.00 11.31
C TYR A 32 17.99 -2.45 10.27
N ILE A 33 18.71 -3.35 9.62
CA ILE A 33 19.55 -3.05 8.47
C ILE A 33 18.67 -3.20 7.24
N ILE A 34 18.58 -2.13 6.45
CA ILE A 34 17.68 -2.07 5.30
C ILE A 34 18.51 -2.30 4.04
N ASP A 35 18.14 -3.31 3.26
CA ASP A 35 18.64 -3.48 1.88
C ASP A 35 17.80 -2.62 0.93
N PHE A 36 16.48 -2.75 0.98
CA PHE A 36 15.58 -1.82 0.28
C PHE A 36 14.21 -1.67 0.95
N VAL A 37 13.57 -0.54 0.66
CA VAL A 37 12.13 -0.31 0.90
C VAL A 37 11.54 0.19 -0.41
N ARG A 38 10.53 -0.53 -0.92
CA ARG A 38 9.79 -0.19 -2.14
C ARG A 38 8.29 -0.26 -1.83
N LEU A 39 7.47 0.36 -2.66
CA LEU A 39 6.02 0.35 -2.47
C LEU A 39 5.51 -1.11 -2.34
N GLY A 40 4.93 -1.43 -1.18
CA GLY A 40 4.42 -2.75 -0.85
C GLY A 40 5.45 -3.83 -0.50
N MET A 41 6.76 -3.52 -0.42
CA MET A 41 7.79 -4.53 -0.16
C MET A 41 9.03 -3.99 0.55
N ILE A 42 9.57 -4.76 1.49
CA ILE A 42 10.82 -4.44 2.19
C ILE A 42 11.78 -5.63 2.17
N SER A 43 13.08 -5.32 2.24
CA SER A 43 14.15 -6.29 2.47
C SER A 43 15.02 -5.78 3.62
N ILE A 44 15.06 -6.54 4.72
CA ILE A 44 15.71 -6.13 5.97
C ILE A 44 16.47 -7.28 6.63
N ALA A 45 17.47 -6.96 7.43
CA ALA A 45 18.19 -7.89 8.29
C ALA A 45 18.35 -7.30 9.70
N LYS A 46 18.47 -8.16 10.71
CA LYS A 46 18.75 -7.75 12.10
C LYS A 46 19.46 -8.90 12.84
N PRO A 47 20.45 -8.62 13.71
CA PRO A 47 20.96 -9.65 14.62
C PRO A 47 19.82 -10.23 15.47
N ASN A 48 19.77 -11.55 15.62
CA ASN A 48 18.70 -12.25 16.35
C ASN A 48 17.29 -11.91 15.83
N PHE A 49 17.14 -11.82 14.50
CA PHE A 49 15.88 -11.44 13.86
C PHE A 49 14.69 -12.29 14.36
N ASN A 50 13.60 -11.60 14.68
CA ASN A 50 12.34 -12.20 15.10
C ASN A 50 11.17 -11.56 14.34
N GLU A 51 10.52 -12.33 13.46
CA GLU A 51 9.37 -11.85 12.67
C GLU A 51 8.22 -11.33 13.56
N LYS A 52 8.04 -11.87 14.77
CA LYS A 52 6.99 -11.40 15.68
C LYS A 52 7.27 -9.98 16.18
N GLU A 53 8.52 -9.67 16.50
CA GLU A 53 8.93 -8.32 16.90
C GLU A 53 8.72 -7.34 15.74
N LEU A 54 9.16 -7.72 14.53
CA LEU A 54 8.91 -6.93 13.32
C LEU A 54 7.41 -6.67 13.13
N ARG A 55 6.57 -7.70 13.24
CA ARG A 55 5.11 -7.57 13.08
C ARG A 55 4.51 -6.60 14.10
N ILE A 56 4.95 -6.63 15.36
CA ILE A 56 4.50 -5.68 16.40
C ILE A 56 4.86 -4.25 15.98
N VAL A 57 6.13 -4.00 15.64
CA VAL A 57 6.61 -2.68 15.21
C VAL A 57 5.82 -2.17 14.00
N LEU A 58 5.55 -3.03 13.01
CA LEU A 58 4.74 -2.67 11.84
C LEU A 58 3.30 -2.31 12.24
N GLN A 59 2.66 -3.14 13.07
CA GLN A 59 1.25 -2.97 13.46
C GLN A 59 1.03 -1.72 14.32
N GLU A 60 1.95 -1.38 15.21
CA GLU A 60 1.92 -0.14 16.00
C GLU A 60 1.97 1.11 15.11
N ASN A 61 2.54 0.99 13.90
CA ASN A 61 2.65 2.07 12.92
C ASN A 61 1.66 1.93 11.75
N GLY A 62 0.62 1.09 11.89
CA GLY A 62 -0.46 0.96 10.90
C GLY A 62 -0.13 0.09 9.68
N PHE A 63 1.01 -0.62 9.68
CA PHE A 63 1.42 -1.58 8.65
C PHE A 63 1.20 -3.02 9.10
N ASP A 64 1.24 -3.97 8.17
CA ASP A 64 1.29 -5.40 8.51
C ASP A 64 2.01 -6.20 7.41
N ILE A 65 2.42 -7.43 7.70
CA ILE A 65 3.00 -8.36 6.72
C ILE A 65 1.88 -9.14 6.03
N ILE A 66 1.88 -9.08 4.69
CA ILE A 66 0.97 -9.84 3.83
C ILE A 66 1.54 -11.24 3.60
N LYS A 67 0.70 -12.27 3.83
CA LYS A 67 1.07 -13.69 3.59
C LYS A 67 0.34 -14.32 2.41
N ASN A 68 -0.82 -13.80 2.01
CA ASN A 68 -1.64 -14.35 0.94
C ASN A 68 -1.53 -13.50 -0.33
N HIS A 69 -1.39 -14.15 -1.48
CA HIS A 69 -1.38 -13.53 -2.79
C HIS A 69 -2.66 -12.71 -3.08
N GLU A 70 -3.85 -13.16 -2.68
CA GLU A 70 -5.07 -12.36 -2.85
C GLU A 70 -4.99 -11.02 -2.10
N ASP A 71 -4.38 -11.01 -0.92
CA ASP A 71 -4.21 -9.78 -0.13
C ASP A 71 -3.17 -8.86 -0.79
N GLN A 72 -2.14 -9.41 -1.43
CA GLN A 72 -1.19 -8.61 -2.23
C GLN A 72 -1.88 -7.94 -3.41
N ILE A 73 -2.76 -8.67 -4.12
CA ILE A 73 -3.54 -8.08 -5.22
C ILE A 73 -4.43 -6.95 -4.69
N VAL A 74 -5.11 -7.16 -3.54
CA VAL A 74 -5.94 -6.10 -2.94
C VAL A 74 -5.13 -4.84 -2.64
N GLU A 75 -3.93 -4.98 -2.09
CA GLU A 75 -3.08 -3.81 -1.82
C GLU A 75 -2.59 -3.14 -3.10
N GLN A 76 -2.28 -3.91 -4.17
CA GLN A 76 -1.99 -3.34 -5.48
C GLN A 76 -3.19 -2.57 -6.07
N ILE A 77 -4.42 -3.08 -5.89
CA ILE A 77 -5.64 -2.37 -6.30
C ILE A 77 -5.76 -1.04 -5.54
N LYS A 78 -5.55 -1.05 -4.22
CA LYS A 78 -5.59 0.17 -3.41
C LYS A 78 -4.55 1.19 -3.85
N GLN A 79 -3.32 0.75 -4.09
CA GLN A 79 -2.24 1.60 -4.61
C GLN A 79 -2.63 2.21 -5.96
N ALA A 80 -3.15 1.41 -6.89
CA ALA A 80 -3.60 1.91 -8.19
C ALA A 80 -4.75 2.93 -8.06
N VAL A 81 -5.67 2.75 -7.10
CA VAL A 81 -6.73 3.74 -6.82
C VAL A 81 -6.14 5.05 -6.28
N VAL A 82 -5.18 4.99 -5.37
CA VAL A 82 -4.48 6.18 -4.85
C VAL A 82 -3.73 6.89 -5.97
N GLU A 83 -2.92 6.17 -6.75
CA GLU A 83 -2.23 6.70 -7.94
C GLU A 83 -3.22 7.40 -8.88
N LEU A 84 -4.33 6.73 -9.20
CA LEU A 84 -5.37 7.28 -10.06
C LEU A 84 -5.93 8.59 -9.51
N ILE A 85 -6.24 8.67 -8.21
CA ILE A 85 -6.81 9.89 -7.61
C ILE A 85 -5.78 11.03 -7.58
N HIS A 86 -4.53 10.75 -7.23
CA HIS A 86 -3.49 11.78 -7.14
C HIS A 86 -3.02 12.29 -8.52
N TYR A 87 -2.97 11.45 -9.55
CA TYR A 87 -2.50 11.83 -10.89
C TYR A 87 -3.63 12.24 -11.84
N SER A 88 -4.90 11.91 -11.54
CA SER A 88 -6.04 12.37 -12.35
C SER A 88 -6.43 13.81 -11.99
N ASN A 89 -5.60 14.75 -12.45
CA ASN A 89 -5.80 16.19 -12.32
C ASN A 89 -7.00 16.68 -13.19
N ASN A 90 -8.23 16.23 -12.88
CA ASN A 90 -9.50 16.40 -13.61
C ASN A 90 -9.91 15.27 -14.58
N VAL A 91 -9.88 13.99 -14.15
CA VAL A 91 -10.55 12.91 -14.91
C VAL A 91 -11.86 12.52 -14.23
N ASP A 92 -12.95 13.17 -14.62
CA ASP A 92 -14.25 13.01 -13.98
C ASP A 92 -15.06 11.79 -14.44
N SER A 93 -14.68 11.12 -15.53
CA SER A 93 -15.46 9.96 -16.01
C SER A 93 -15.05 8.65 -15.32
N ILE A 94 -16.05 7.93 -14.81
CA ILE A 94 -15.91 6.59 -14.21
C ILE A 94 -15.30 5.59 -15.21
N VAL A 95 -15.61 5.73 -16.50
CA VAL A 95 -15.12 4.84 -17.58
C VAL A 95 -13.58 4.87 -17.67
N ARG A 96 -12.98 6.06 -17.66
CA ARG A 96 -11.51 6.20 -17.70
C ARG A 96 -10.83 5.68 -16.44
N LYS A 97 -11.54 5.70 -15.31
CA LYS A 97 -11.05 5.14 -14.03
C LYS A 97 -10.99 3.62 -14.08
N SER A 98 -12.02 2.96 -14.62
CA SER A 98 -12.01 1.51 -14.81
C SER A 98 -10.95 1.07 -15.83
N GLU A 99 -10.76 1.81 -16.92
CA GLU A 99 -9.73 1.54 -17.92
C GLU A 99 -8.32 1.62 -17.32
N TYR A 100 -8.03 2.68 -16.56
CA TYR A 100 -6.73 2.81 -15.88
C TYR A 100 -6.43 1.61 -14.98
N LEU A 101 -7.39 1.17 -14.16
CA LEU A 101 -7.17 0.03 -13.25
C LEU A 101 -6.92 -1.26 -14.03
N VAL A 102 -7.60 -1.46 -15.15
CA VAL A 102 -7.41 -2.62 -16.02
C VAL A 102 -6.01 -2.62 -16.64
N GLU A 103 -5.57 -1.48 -17.17
CA GLU A 103 -4.23 -1.32 -17.77
C GLU A 103 -3.13 -1.48 -16.72
N ARG A 104 -3.27 -0.82 -15.57
CA ARG A 104 -2.26 -0.78 -14.50
C ARG A 104 -2.03 -2.13 -13.84
N LEU A 105 -3.07 -2.96 -13.75
CA LEU A 105 -3.04 -4.26 -13.07
C LEU A 105 -3.03 -5.45 -14.05
N ASN A 106 -3.24 -5.21 -15.34
CA ASN A 106 -3.37 -6.24 -16.37
C ASN A 106 -4.44 -7.31 -16.01
N MET A 107 -5.58 -6.85 -15.50
CA MET A 107 -6.72 -7.69 -15.06
C MET A 107 -8.03 -7.07 -15.52
N THR A 108 -9.05 -7.89 -15.80
CA THR A 108 -10.38 -7.34 -16.13
C THR A 108 -11.00 -6.63 -14.93
N TYR A 109 -11.79 -5.58 -15.17
CA TYR A 109 -12.46 -4.86 -14.08
C TYR A 109 -13.34 -5.77 -13.22
N GLN A 110 -13.98 -6.78 -13.83
CA GLN A 110 -14.75 -7.79 -13.10
C GLN A 110 -13.90 -8.60 -12.11
N GLN A 111 -12.68 -9.00 -12.51
CA GLN A 111 -11.75 -9.68 -11.60
C GLN A 111 -11.30 -8.76 -10.47
N ILE A 112 -10.91 -7.52 -10.80
CA ILE A 112 -10.47 -6.50 -9.85
C ILE A 112 -11.55 -6.25 -8.80
N SER A 113 -12.77 -5.91 -9.24
CA SER A 113 -13.92 -5.63 -8.38
C SER A 113 -14.27 -6.83 -7.48
N ARG A 114 -14.29 -8.04 -8.05
CA ARG A 114 -14.59 -9.27 -7.29
C ARG A 114 -13.54 -9.53 -6.20
N ILE A 115 -12.25 -9.45 -6.53
CA ILE A 115 -11.17 -9.68 -5.55
C ILE A 115 -11.22 -8.63 -4.45
N PHE A 116 -11.40 -7.36 -4.81
CA PHE A 116 -11.49 -6.28 -3.86
C PHE A 116 -12.67 -6.46 -2.89
N SER A 117 -13.88 -6.69 -3.41
CA SER A 117 -15.09 -6.83 -2.59
C SER A 117 -15.16 -8.13 -1.79
N LYS A 118 -14.45 -9.18 -2.20
CA LYS A 118 -14.32 -10.40 -1.38
C LYS A 118 -13.54 -10.14 -0.08
N LYS A 119 -12.60 -9.19 -0.11
CA LYS A 119 -11.66 -8.92 0.99
C LYS A 119 -11.97 -7.64 1.77
N ASN A 120 -12.85 -6.78 1.25
CA ASN A 120 -13.23 -5.52 1.88
C ASN A 120 -14.75 -5.44 2.00
N SER A 121 -15.24 -4.80 3.05
CA SER A 121 -16.69 -4.67 3.32
C SER A 121 -17.41 -3.68 2.40
N ILE A 122 -16.70 -3.02 1.48
CA ILE A 122 -17.26 -2.04 0.54
C ILE A 122 -16.88 -2.39 -0.90
N THR A 123 -17.66 -1.88 -1.85
CA THR A 123 -17.35 -2.02 -3.27
C THR A 123 -16.14 -1.18 -3.66
N LEU A 124 -15.46 -1.58 -4.74
CA LEU A 124 -14.35 -0.79 -5.28
C LEU A 124 -14.78 0.63 -5.68
N GLU A 125 -15.99 0.77 -6.23
CA GLU A 125 -16.57 2.07 -6.57
C GLU A 125 -16.76 2.95 -5.34
N ARG A 126 -17.33 2.40 -4.27
CA ARG A 126 -17.50 3.13 -3.00
C ARG A 126 -16.15 3.50 -2.40
N TYR A 127 -15.16 2.62 -2.48
CA TYR A 127 -13.79 2.89 -2.04
C TYR A 127 -13.14 4.05 -2.82
N MET A 128 -13.23 4.04 -4.16
CA MET A 128 -12.75 5.14 -5.00
C MET A 128 -13.43 6.48 -4.69
N LEU A 129 -14.74 6.47 -4.43
CA LEU A 129 -15.48 7.69 -4.06
C LEU A 129 -15.02 8.24 -2.71
N LEU A 130 -14.88 7.38 -1.68
CA LEU A 130 -14.43 7.79 -0.36
C LEU A 130 -13.03 8.42 -0.40
N HIS A 131 -12.08 7.79 -1.09
CA HIS A 131 -10.74 8.34 -1.23
C HIS A 131 -10.69 9.62 -2.07
N LYS A 132 -11.55 9.77 -3.09
CA LYS A 132 -11.66 11.04 -3.83
C LYS A 132 -12.14 12.16 -2.91
N MET A 133 -13.12 11.88 -2.04
CA MET A 133 -13.60 12.84 -1.04
C MET A 133 -12.52 13.20 -0.01
N GLU A 134 -11.81 12.20 0.52
CA GLU A 134 -10.69 12.39 1.46
C GLU A 134 -9.59 13.27 0.85
N PHE A 135 -9.17 12.97 -0.38
CA PHE A 135 -8.18 13.78 -1.10
C PHE A 135 -8.62 15.23 -1.29
N PHE A 136 -9.90 15.48 -1.63
CA PHE A 136 -10.40 16.85 -1.72
C PHE A 136 -10.43 17.56 -0.36
N LEU A 137 -10.82 16.87 0.71
CA LEU A 137 -10.81 17.43 2.07
C LEU A 137 -9.39 17.81 2.50
N GLU A 138 -8.39 16.95 2.22
CA GLU A 138 -6.97 17.24 2.47
C GLU A 138 -6.54 18.50 1.72
N LYS A 139 -6.83 18.59 0.42
CA LYS A 139 -6.49 19.76 -0.41
C LYS A 139 -7.19 21.05 -0.02
N MET A 140 -8.36 20.97 0.60
CA MET A 140 -9.06 22.16 1.12
C MET A 140 -8.47 22.65 2.44
N CYS A 141 -7.80 21.80 3.22
CA CYS A 141 -7.23 22.17 4.52
C CYS A 141 -6.02 23.11 4.39
N ASP A 142 -5.32 23.11 3.25
CA ASP A 142 -4.18 23.98 2.95
C ASP A 142 -4.55 25.45 2.64
N ILE A 143 -5.83 25.85 2.80
CA ILE A 143 -6.36 27.19 2.40
C ILE A 143 -6.82 28.05 3.62
N CYS A 144 -6.59 27.61 4.85
CA CYS A 144 -6.83 28.42 6.06
C CYS A 144 -5.54 29.07 6.59
#